data_AF-A0A352X6D3-F1
#
_entry.id   AF-A0A352X6D3-F1
#
_cell.length_a   1.000
_cell.length_b   1.000
_cell.length_c   1.000
_cell.angle_alpha   90.00
_cell.angle_beta   90.00
_cell.angle_gamma   90.00
#
_symmetry.space_group_name_H-M   'P 1'
#
loop_
_entity.id
_entity.type
_entity.pdbx_description
1 polymer ?
#
loop_
_entity_poly.entity_id
_entity_poly.type
_entity_poly.pdbx_seq_one_letter_code
_entity_poly.pdbx_strand_id
1 'polypeptide(L)'
;NSVSLIEALNEFIIDAKKHLPNGASELLVIADNLDRIVPIYDDETKRSNHDQIFLDRCEQLSRLNCHTIYTVPISMVYSDRGTVLEDRYSKAQVLPMIMVQKPTGEIYQAGIDKLKELIGKRVDRAIPGMTIDQVFETTALLENLCLISGGHVRNLMLLMKTVLQRTSKLPISGKAVQRAITELRQTYRTAVNENEWLLLAQVAKTKQMPNHDDYRKLLFNRCILEYRYLDDNGEIQPWHDVHPLIYGIETFQAALKQIT
;
A
#
# COMPACT_ATOMS: atom_id res chain seq x y z
N ASN A 1 20.63 24.87 30.62
CA ASN A 1 20.93 23.68 29.80
C ASN A 1 19.67 22.84 29.68
N SER A 2 18.88 23.05 28.63
CA SER A 2 17.77 22.15 28.31
C SER A 2 18.36 20.87 27.72
N VAL A 3 18.20 19.75 28.42
CA VAL A 3 18.48 18.41 27.87
C VAL A 3 17.74 18.29 26.54
N SER A 4 18.42 17.89 25.47
CA SER A 4 17.74 17.69 24.19
C SER A 4 16.75 16.53 24.34
N LEU A 5 15.60 16.60 23.66
CA LEU A 5 14.58 15.55 23.71
C LEU A 5 15.16 14.15 23.42
N ILE A 6 16.16 14.06 22.53
CA ILE A 6 16.84 12.80 22.17
C ILE A 6 17.63 12.24 23.35
N GLU A 7 18.33 13.08 24.12
CA GLU A 7 19.07 12.64 25.30
C GLU A 7 18.11 12.09 26.36
N ALA A 8 17.02 12.80 26.63
CA ALA A 8 15.99 12.33 27.57
C ALA A 8 15.34 11.01 27.12
N LEU A 9 15.04 10.87 25.82
CA LEU A 9 14.52 9.62 25.25
C LEU A 9 15.54 8.49 25.37
N ASN A 10 16.83 8.76 25.15
CA ASN A 10 17.89 7.77 25.25
C ASN A 10 18.13 7.30 26.69
N GLU A 11 18.06 8.20 27.68
CA GLU A 11 18.09 7.83 29.09
C GLU A 11 16.92 6.89 29.42
N PHE A 12 15.71 7.22 28.96
CA PHE A 12 14.54 6.36 29.13
C PHE A 12 14.70 5.00 28.45
N ILE A 13 15.20 4.95 27.21
CA ILE A 13 15.43 3.69 26.47
C ILE A 13 16.47 2.83 27.19
N ILE A 14 17.57 3.41 27.66
CA ILE A 14 18.61 2.69 28.40
C ILE A 14 18.04 2.08 29.68
N ASP A 15 17.19 2.81 30.40
CA ASP A 15 16.55 2.29 31.60
C ASP A 15 15.51 1.20 31.29
N ALA A 16 14.69 1.40 30.26
CA ALA A 16 13.71 0.43 29.81
C ALA A 16 14.35 -0.91 29.41
N LYS A 17 15.53 -0.89 28.76
CA LYS A 17 16.26 -2.11 28.39
C LYS A 17 16.66 -2.99 29.58
N LYS A 18 16.81 -2.43 30.79
CA LYS A 18 17.12 -3.19 32.02
C LYS A 18 15.94 -4.02 32.54
N HIS A 19 14.72 -3.72 32.08
CA HIS A 19 13.47 -4.25 32.62
C HIS A 19 12.64 -5.00 31.57
N LEU A 20 13.25 -5.42 30.46
CA LEU A 20 12.54 -6.11 29.38
C LEU A 20 12.07 -7.52 29.81
N PRO A 21 10.86 -7.94 29.40
CA PRO A 21 10.32 -9.25 29.77
C PRO A 21 10.96 -10.39 28.97
N ASN A 22 10.76 -11.62 29.43
CA ASN A 22 11.07 -12.86 28.70
C ASN A 22 12.54 -13.00 28.25
N GLY A 23 13.47 -12.37 28.97
CA GLY A 23 14.91 -12.43 28.66
C GLY A 23 15.33 -11.63 27.42
N ALA A 24 14.48 -10.74 26.90
CA ALA A 24 14.87 -9.84 25.83
C ALA A 24 15.92 -8.82 26.31
N SER A 25 16.89 -8.50 25.46
CA SER A 25 17.99 -7.56 25.76
C SER A 25 17.93 -6.27 24.95
N GLU A 26 17.17 -6.26 23.85
CA GLU A 26 17.09 -5.15 22.91
C GLU A 26 15.66 -4.66 22.72
N LEU A 27 15.54 -3.38 22.37
CA LEU A 27 14.27 -2.73 22.07
C LEU A 27 14.19 -2.45 20.57
N LEU A 28 13.02 -2.72 19.98
CA LEU A 28 12.66 -2.29 18.64
C LEU A 28 11.50 -1.29 18.72
N VAL A 29 11.71 -0.10 18.17
CA VAL A 29 10.68 0.91 17.99
C VAL A 29 10.21 0.87 16.53
N ILE A 30 8.90 0.79 16.32
CA ILE A 30 8.30 0.91 14.99
C ILE A 30 7.50 2.21 14.95
N ALA A 31 8.02 3.20 14.24
CA ALA A 31 7.35 4.46 13.99
C ALA A 31 6.54 4.33 12.68
N ASP A 32 5.31 3.84 12.84
CA ASP A 32 4.36 3.63 11.74
C ASP A 32 3.67 4.94 11.31
N ASN A 33 3.09 4.93 10.10
CA ASN A 33 2.31 6.00 9.47
C ASN A 33 3.08 7.29 9.12
N LEU A 34 4.41 7.35 9.22
CA LEU A 34 5.17 8.52 8.77
C LEU A 34 5.11 8.69 7.23
N ASP A 35 4.90 7.59 6.49
CA ASP A 35 4.58 7.55 5.06
C ASP A 35 3.26 8.26 4.69
N ARG A 36 2.39 8.54 5.68
CA ARG A 36 1.08 9.18 5.48
C ARG A 36 1.09 10.69 5.71
N ILE A 37 2.23 11.27 6.06
CA ILE A 37 2.38 12.71 6.20
C ILE A 37 2.09 13.34 4.85
N VAL A 38 1.17 14.30 4.79
CA VAL A 38 0.83 15.01 3.55
C VAL A 38 2.07 15.79 3.09
N PRO A 39 2.52 15.61 1.83
CA PRO A 39 3.67 16.34 1.33
C PRO A 39 3.32 17.82 1.17
N ILE A 40 4.16 18.68 1.71
CA ILE A 40 4.12 20.13 1.52
C ILE A 40 5.40 20.50 0.82
N TYR A 41 5.29 21.05 -0.39
CA TYR A 41 6.43 21.46 -1.19
C TYR A 41 6.69 22.95 -1.06
N ASP A 42 7.96 23.30 -1.02
CA ASP A 42 8.45 24.64 -1.19
C ASP A 42 8.56 24.96 -2.69
N ASP A 43 7.93 26.06 -3.13
CA ASP A 43 7.79 26.37 -4.55
C ASP A 43 9.12 26.73 -5.23
N GLU A 44 10.06 27.30 -4.48
CA GLU A 44 11.37 27.74 -4.98
C GLU A 44 12.37 26.58 -5.05
N THR A 45 12.45 25.80 -3.97
CA THR A 45 13.45 24.74 -3.81
C THR A 45 12.96 23.38 -4.30
N LYS A 46 11.64 23.22 -4.52
CA LYS A 46 10.97 21.94 -4.82
C LYS A 46 11.21 20.85 -3.76
N ARG A 47 11.66 21.25 -2.56
CA ARG A 47 11.85 20.35 -1.42
C ARG A 47 10.56 20.19 -0.66
N SER A 48 10.36 19.02 -0.09
CA SER A 48 9.19 18.69 0.71
C SER A 48 9.48 18.69 2.21
N ASN A 49 8.45 18.73 3.04
CA ASN A 49 8.55 18.35 4.45
C ASN A 49 9.07 16.91 4.65
N HIS A 50 8.89 15.99 3.69
CA HIS A 50 9.52 14.67 3.73
C HIS A 50 11.04 14.77 3.64
N ASP A 51 11.57 15.66 2.80
CA ASP A 51 13.02 15.91 2.71
C ASP A 51 13.57 16.41 4.03
N GLN A 52 12.85 17.32 4.68
CA GLN A 52 13.26 17.85 5.97
C GLN A 52 13.26 16.74 7.03
N ILE A 53 12.21 15.92 7.11
CA ILE A 53 12.08 14.88 8.13
C ILE A 53 13.09 13.76 7.90
N PHE A 54 13.12 13.18 6.71
CA PHE A 54 13.84 11.94 6.47
C PHE A 54 15.27 12.17 5.98
N LEU A 55 15.56 13.29 5.32
CA LEU A 55 16.92 13.60 4.92
C LEU A 55 17.55 14.53 5.95
N ASP A 56 17.09 15.78 6.06
CA ASP A 56 17.81 16.80 6.83
C ASP A 56 17.88 16.49 8.33
N ARG A 57 16.90 15.74 8.84
CA ARG A 57 16.85 15.30 10.24
C ARG A 57 17.25 13.83 10.45
N CYS A 58 17.94 13.21 9.48
CA CYS A 58 18.34 11.81 9.59
C CYS A 58 19.20 11.52 10.81
N GLU A 59 20.10 12.43 11.18
CA GLU A 59 20.91 12.29 12.39
C GLU A 59 20.06 12.26 13.65
N GLN A 60 18.98 13.05 13.72
CA GLN A 60 18.07 12.99 14.85
C GLN A 60 17.30 11.65 14.89
N LEU A 61 16.87 11.15 13.74
CA LEU A 61 16.12 9.90 13.63
C LEU A 61 17.00 8.66 13.90
N SER A 62 18.28 8.69 13.54
CA SER A 62 19.19 7.56 13.76
C SER A 62 19.85 7.54 15.15
N ARG A 63 19.62 8.56 15.99
CA ARG A 63 20.28 8.71 17.30
C ARG A 63 19.59 8.03 18.49
N LEU A 64 18.47 7.35 18.28
CA LEU A 64 17.83 6.59 19.35
C LEU A 64 18.67 5.34 19.70
N ASN A 65 18.89 5.09 20.99
CA ASN A 65 19.70 3.97 21.49
C ASN A 65 18.97 2.61 21.42
N CYS A 66 18.24 2.36 20.33
CA CYS A 66 17.50 1.14 20.06
C CYS A 66 17.37 0.91 18.55
N HIS A 67 16.98 -0.30 18.16
CA HIS A 67 16.60 -0.54 16.77
C HIS A 67 15.33 0.23 16.46
N THR A 68 15.29 0.90 15.30
CA THR A 68 14.12 1.68 14.89
C THR A 68 13.76 1.39 13.44
N ILE A 69 12.47 1.16 13.19
CA ILE A 69 11.89 1.05 11.85
C ILE A 69 11.02 2.28 11.62
N TYR A 70 11.30 3.01 10.54
CA TYR A 70 10.50 4.13 10.07
C TYR A 70 9.75 3.71 8.80
N THR A 71 8.46 4.04 8.70
CA THR A 71 7.78 4.01 7.40
C THR A 71 8.12 5.28 6.63
N VAL A 72 8.48 5.16 5.35
CA VAL A 72 8.81 6.31 4.50
C VAL A 72 7.87 6.35 3.30
N PRO A 73 7.54 7.55 2.78
CA PRO A 73 6.70 7.67 1.59
C PRO A 73 7.29 6.90 0.41
N ILE A 74 6.49 6.05 -0.23
CA ILE A 74 6.95 5.25 -1.38
C ILE A 74 7.44 6.14 -2.53
N SER A 75 6.80 7.29 -2.77
CA SER A 75 7.26 8.27 -3.77
C SER A 75 8.69 8.75 -3.54
N MET A 76 9.14 8.80 -2.28
CA MET A 76 10.50 9.20 -1.92
C MET A 76 11.50 8.09 -2.24
N VAL A 77 11.15 6.83 -1.94
CA VAL A 77 11.98 5.65 -2.25
C VAL A 77 12.20 5.50 -3.77
N TYR A 78 11.18 5.83 -4.58
CA TYR A 78 11.22 5.74 -6.04
C TYR A 78 11.67 7.04 -6.72
N SER A 79 12.21 8.00 -5.97
CA SER A 79 12.77 9.24 -6.51
C SER A 79 14.30 9.22 -6.51
N ASP A 80 14.90 10.31 -6.97
CA ASP A 80 16.32 10.60 -6.82
C ASP A 80 16.82 10.58 -5.36
N ARG A 81 15.91 10.71 -4.39
CA ARG A 81 16.22 10.62 -2.95
C ARG A 81 16.41 9.19 -2.45
N GLY A 82 16.07 8.17 -3.26
CA GLY A 82 16.17 6.77 -2.86
C GLY A 82 17.58 6.35 -2.46
N THR A 83 18.59 6.78 -3.22
CA THR A 83 20.01 6.50 -2.91
C THR A 83 20.44 7.22 -1.62
N VAL A 84 20.02 8.47 -1.45
CA VAL A 84 20.31 9.27 -0.25
C VAL A 84 19.68 8.67 1.00
N LEU A 85 18.47 8.10 0.89
CA LEU A 85 17.84 7.34 1.97
C LEU A 85 18.64 6.08 2.33
N GLU A 86 19.12 5.35 1.32
CA GLU A 86 19.92 4.14 1.54
C GLU A 86 21.24 4.46 2.25
N ASP A 87 21.93 5.53 1.84
CA ASP A 87 23.18 5.99 2.45
C ASP A 87 22.99 6.46 3.91
N ARG A 88 21.87 7.15 4.21
CA ARG A 88 21.61 7.72 5.55
C ARG A 88 21.06 6.71 6.54
N TYR A 89 20.39 5.66 6.06
CA TYR A 89 19.77 4.64 6.90
C TYR A 89 20.23 3.24 6.48
N SER A 90 19.50 2.65 5.54
CA SER A 90 19.73 1.35 4.93
C SER A 90 18.75 1.20 3.78
N LYS A 91 18.94 0.17 2.95
CA LYS A 91 18.04 -0.12 1.83
C LYS A 91 16.58 -0.24 2.30
N ALA A 92 15.74 0.65 1.79
CA ALA A 92 14.32 0.66 2.09
C ALA A 92 13.66 -0.67 1.68
N GLN A 93 12.91 -1.25 2.61
CA GLN A 93 12.14 -2.47 2.36
C GLN A 93 10.77 -2.09 1.80
N VAL A 94 10.54 -2.35 0.52
CA VAL A 94 9.26 -2.10 -0.15
C VAL A 94 8.45 -3.39 -0.19
N LEU A 95 7.25 -3.34 0.38
CA LEU A 95 6.28 -4.43 0.34
C LEU A 95 5.39 -4.29 -0.91
N PRO A 96 5.51 -5.19 -1.91
CA PRO A 96 4.64 -5.15 -3.09
C PRO A 96 3.22 -5.58 -2.75
N MET A 97 2.28 -5.34 -3.66
CA MET A 97 0.94 -5.88 -3.57
C MET A 97 0.94 -7.39 -3.72
N ILE A 98 -0.05 -8.04 -3.10
CA ILE A 98 -0.30 -9.47 -3.32
C ILE A 98 -0.75 -9.66 -4.75
N MET A 99 0.08 -10.30 -5.58
CA MET A 99 -0.24 -10.49 -6.99
C MET A 99 -1.53 -11.32 -7.14
N VAL A 100 -2.58 -10.75 -7.74
CA VAL A 100 -3.86 -11.46 -8.00
C VAL A 100 -4.04 -11.79 -9.48
N GLN A 101 -3.26 -11.14 -10.33
CA GLN A 101 -3.16 -11.41 -11.77
C GLN A 101 -1.68 -11.33 -12.16
N LYS A 102 -1.29 -12.07 -13.19
CA LYS A 102 0.03 -11.96 -13.82
C LYS A 102 0.08 -10.71 -14.73
N PRO A 103 1.27 -10.26 -15.17
CA PRO A 103 1.39 -9.21 -16.19
C PRO A 103 0.58 -9.47 -17.46
N THR A 104 0.39 -10.75 -17.82
CA THR A 104 -0.41 -11.21 -18.97
C THR A 104 -1.92 -11.08 -18.78
N GLY A 105 -2.38 -10.73 -17.56
CA GLY A 105 -3.79 -10.61 -17.20
C GLY A 105 -4.42 -11.90 -16.65
N GLU A 106 -3.74 -13.04 -16.75
CA GLU A 106 -4.17 -14.31 -16.16
C GLU A 106 -4.32 -14.21 -14.64
N ILE A 107 -5.35 -14.83 -14.08
CA ILE A 107 -5.54 -14.90 -12.62
C ILE A 107 -4.38 -15.65 -11.98
N TYR A 108 -3.82 -15.08 -10.91
CA TYR A 108 -2.81 -15.72 -10.09
C TYR A 108 -3.45 -16.29 -8.82
N GLN A 109 -3.86 -17.56 -8.89
CA GLN A 109 -4.69 -18.20 -7.87
C GLN A 109 -4.05 -18.20 -6.47
N ALA A 110 -2.73 -18.38 -6.36
CA ALA A 110 -2.05 -18.39 -5.06
C ALA A 110 -2.22 -17.05 -4.30
N GLY A 111 -2.27 -15.92 -5.01
CA GLY A 111 -2.57 -14.63 -4.41
C GLY A 111 -4.03 -14.49 -3.99
N ILE A 112 -4.96 -14.96 -4.83
CA ILE A 112 -6.39 -15.02 -4.48
C ILE A 112 -6.60 -15.84 -3.21
N ASP A 113 -6.00 -17.02 -3.12
CA ASP A 113 -6.12 -17.90 -1.96
C ASP A 113 -5.54 -17.24 -0.70
N LYS A 114 -4.42 -16.50 -0.83
CA LYS A 114 -3.84 -15.75 0.28
C LYS A 114 -4.76 -14.62 0.78
N LEU A 115 -5.45 -13.93 -0.12
CA LEU A 115 -6.44 -12.90 0.26
C LEU A 115 -7.68 -13.53 0.91
N LYS A 116 -8.15 -14.67 0.39
CA LYS A 116 -9.23 -15.45 1.01
C LYS A 116 -8.85 -15.92 2.41
N GLU A 117 -7.62 -16.42 2.61
CA GLU A 117 -7.10 -16.81 3.92
C GLU A 117 -7.13 -15.63 4.91
N LEU A 118 -6.72 -14.44 4.46
CA LEU A 118 -6.73 -13.22 5.27
C LEU A 118 -8.16 -12.85 5.71
N ILE A 119 -9.12 -12.88 4.80
CA ILE A 119 -10.53 -12.62 5.13
C ILE A 119 -11.06 -13.73 6.06
N GLY A 120 -10.72 -14.99 5.80
CA GLY A 120 -11.17 -16.15 6.57
C GLY A 120 -10.74 -16.06 8.02
N LYS A 121 -9.47 -15.68 8.28
CA LYS A 121 -8.96 -15.43 9.63
C LYS A 121 -9.72 -14.32 10.36
N ARG A 122 -10.22 -13.31 9.65
CA ARG A 122 -11.05 -12.25 10.24
C ARG A 122 -12.48 -12.71 10.53
N VAL A 123 -13.04 -13.50 9.63
CA VAL A 123 -14.37 -14.12 9.80
C VAL A 123 -14.35 -15.04 11.02
N ASP A 124 -13.39 -15.95 11.10
CA ASP A 124 -13.25 -16.90 12.22
C ASP A 124 -13.11 -16.18 13.57
N ARG A 125 -12.32 -15.10 13.62
CA ARG A 125 -12.20 -14.28 14.83
C ARG A 125 -13.50 -13.55 15.20
N ALA A 126 -14.30 -13.12 14.22
CA ALA A 126 -15.52 -12.34 14.46
C ALA A 126 -16.74 -13.23 14.72
N ILE A 127 -16.81 -14.39 14.04
CA ILE A 127 -17.91 -15.35 14.08
C ILE A 127 -17.29 -16.76 14.09
N PRO A 128 -16.81 -17.25 15.24
CA PRO A 128 -16.17 -18.56 15.34
C PRO A 128 -17.06 -19.69 14.80
N GLY A 129 -16.47 -20.59 14.01
CA GLY A 129 -17.18 -21.73 13.42
C GLY A 129 -17.90 -21.45 12.09
N MET A 130 -17.91 -20.20 11.62
CA MET A 130 -18.38 -19.85 10.27
C MET A 130 -17.23 -19.92 9.27
N THR A 131 -17.43 -20.64 8.16
CA THR A 131 -16.43 -20.66 7.07
C THR A 131 -16.63 -19.46 6.14
N ILE A 132 -15.56 -19.02 5.49
CA ILE A 132 -15.63 -17.87 4.58
C ILE A 132 -16.60 -18.09 3.41
N ASP A 133 -16.75 -19.32 2.92
CA ASP A 133 -17.65 -19.65 1.82
C ASP A 133 -19.14 -19.50 2.22
N GLN A 134 -19.46 -19.57 3.52
CA GLN A 134 -20.81 -19.32 4.04
C GLN A 134 -21.12 -17.82 4.19
N VAL A 135 -20.09 -16.96 4.14
CA VAL A 135 -20.25 -15.51 4.30
C VAL A 135 -20.79 -14.86 3.03
N PHE A 136 -20.65 -15.49 1.86
CA PHE A 136 -21.04 -14.95 0.56
C PHE A 136 -22.09 -15.82 -0.13
N GLU A 137 -22.97 -15.22 -0.95
CA GLU A 137 -23.96 -15.99 -1.73
C GLU A 137 -23.27 -16.99 -2.68
N THR A 138 -22.11 -16.62 -3.22
CA THR A 138 -21.28 -17.47 -4.06
C THR A 138 -19.79 -17.20 -3.79
N THR A 139 -18.96 -18.21 -4.01
CA THR A 139 -17.49 -18.09 -3.93
C THR A 139 -16.93 -17.09 -4.96
N ALA A 140 -17.59 -16.96 -6.11
CA ALA A 140 -17.23 -15.99 -7.15
C ALA A 140 -17.31 -14.53 -6.68
N LEU A 141 -18.20 -14.20 -5.74
CA LEU A 141 -18.28 -12.84 -5.18
C LEU A 141 -17.04 -12.49 -4.35
N LEU A 142 -16.57 -13.45 -3.55
CA LEU A 142 -15.35 -13.33 -2.77
C LEU A 142 -14.12 -13.20 -3.67
N GLU A 143 -14.04 -14.01 -4.73
CA GLU A 143 -12.96 -13.92 -5.73
C GLU A 143 -12.96 -12.58 -6.44
N ASN A 144 -14.13 -12.08 -6.83
CA ASN A 144 -14.26 -10.75 -7.43
C ASN A 144 -13.77 -9.64 -6.48
N LEU A 145 -14.06 -9.72 -5.18
CA LEU A 145 -13.52 -8.77 -4.19
C LEU A 145 -11.99 -8.85 -4.08
N CYS A 146 -11.42 -10.05 -4.14
CA CYS A 146 -9.97 -10.25 -4.18
C CYS A 146 -9.36 -9.60 -5.43
N LEU A 147 -9.91 -9.87 -6.61
CA LEU A 147 -9.46 -9.31 -7.88
C LEU A 147 -9.57 -7.78 -7.92
N ILE A 148 -10.73 -7.22 -7.55
CA ILE A 148 -10.98 -5.77 -7.63
C ILE A 148 -10.15 -4.97 -6.63
N SER A 149 -9.63 -5.63 -5.58
CA SER A 149 -8.69 -5.02 -4.63
C SER A 149 -7.28 -4.84 -5.21
N GLY A 150 -6.95 -5.53 -6.31
CA GLY A 150 -5.59 -5.54 -6.87
C GLY A 150 -4.54 -6.06 -5.90
N GLY A 151 -4.92 -6.92 -4.94
CA GLY A 151 -3.99 -7.35 -3.90
C GLY A 151 -3.69 -6.33 -2.81
N HIS A 152 -4.25 -5.12 -2.91
CA HIS A 152 -4.02 -4.07 -1.93
C HIS A 152 -4.87 -4.32 -0.67
N VAL A 153 -4.26 -4.92 0.36
CA VAL A 153 -4.93 -5.40 1.58
C VAL A 153 -5.80 -4.33 2.25
N ARG A 154 -5.32 -3.08 2.32
CA ARG A 154 -6.12 -1.98 2.91
C ARG A 154 -7.40 -1.70 2.09
N ASN A 155 -7.33 -1.78 0.76
CA ASN A 155 -8.51 -1.58 -0.09
C ASN A 155 -9.44 -2.78 -0.01
N LEU A 156 -8.90 -4.01 0.08
CA LEU A 156 -9.70 -5.20 0.36
C LEU A 156 -10.48 -5.06 1.69
N MET A 157 -9.82 -4.61 2.75
CA MET A 157 -10.46 -4.39 4.05
C MET A 157 -11.51 -3.28 4.01
N LEU A 158 -11.25 -2.22 3.23
CA LEU A 158 -12.23 -1.15 3.02
C LEU A 158 -13.45 -1.66 2.24
N LEU A 159 -13.25 -2.41 1.14
CA LEU A 159 -14.33 -3.06 0.40
C LEU A 159 -15.15 -3.96 1.32
N MET A 160 -14.50 -4.83 2.10
CA MET A 160 -15.18 -5.70 3.07
C MET A 160 -16.00 -4.91 4.09
N LYS A 161 -15.44 -3.84 4.67
CA LYS A 161 -16.18 -2.96 5.59
C LYS A 161 -17.41 -2.36 4.90
N THR A 162 -17.25 -1.82 3.70
CA THR A 162 -18.30 -1.17 2.91
C THR A 162 -19.41 -2.15 2.51
N VAL A 163 -19.06 -3.40 2.21
CA VAL A 163 -20.00 -4.50 1.95
C VAL A 163 -20.78 -4.83 3.22
N LEU A 164 -20.10 -5.06 4.35
CA LEU A 164 -20.73 -5.43 5.61
C LEU A 164 -21.69 -4.36 6.13
N GLN A 165 -21.37 -3.07 5.96
CA GLN A 165 -22.28 -1.96 6.27
C GLN A 165 -23.61 -2.01 5.49
N ARG A 166 -23.67 -2.76 4.39
CA ARG A 166 -24.84 -2.95 3.53
C ARG A 166 -25.48 -4.31 3.67
N THR A 167 -24.97 -5.15 4.56
CA THR A 167 -25.44 -6.51 4.77
C THR A 167 -26.13 -6.60 6.12
N SER A 168 -27.46 -6.66 6.11
CA SER A 168 -28.26 -6.84 7.33
C SER A 168 -28.34 -8.31 7.79
N LYS A 169 -28.16 -9.26 6.85
CA LYS A 169 -28.16 -10.70 7.10
C LYS A 169 -27.19 -11.38 6.14
N LEU A 170 -26.47 -12.39 6.62
CA LEU A 170 -25.67 -13.28 5.79
C LEU A 170 -26.55 -14.29 5.04
N PRO A 171 -26.12 -14.77 3.86
CA PRO A 171 -24.86 -14.43 3.18
C PRO A 171 -24.85 -13.04 2.53
N ILE A 172 -23.66 -12.49 2.30
CA ILE A 172 -23.42 -11.25 1.57
C ILE A 172 -23.91 -11.39 0.14
N SER A 173 -24.77 -10.47 -0.28
CA SER A 173 -25.34 -10.49 -1.63
C SER A 173 -24.45 -9.86 -2.69
N GLY A 174 -24.61 -10.31 -3.94
CA GLY A 174 -23.94 -9.69 -5.09
C GLY A 174 -24.26 -8.20 -5.25
N LYS A 175 -25.48 -7.77 -4.87
CA LYS A 175 -25.88 -6.36 -4.87
C LYS A 175 -25.08 -5.53 -3.87
N ALA A 176 -24.80 -6.07 -2.67
CA ALA A 176 -23.99 -5.40 -1.67
C ALA A 176 -22.53 -5.24 -2.15
N VAL A 177 -21.97 -6.30 -2.74
CA VAL A 177 -20.62 -6.29 -3.35
C VAL A 177 -20.52 -5.23 -4.45
N GLN A 178 -21.44 -5.24 -5.41
CA GLN A 178 -21.40 -4.30 -6.52
C GLN A 178 -21.51 -2.83 -6.05
N ARG A 179 -22.35 -2.56 -5.05
CA ARG A 179 -22.48 -1.21 -4.48
C ARG A 179 -21.19 -0.75 -3.79
N ALA A 180 -20.53 -1.63 -3.04
CA ALA A 180 -19.26 -1.31 -2.39
C ALA A 180 -18.15 -1.02 -3.40
N ILE A 181 -18.09 -1.79 -4.48
CA ILE A 181 -17.15 -1.57 -5.60
C ILE A 181 -17.40 -0.19 -6.24
N THR A 182 -18.65 0.15 -6.53
CA THR A 182 -19.00 1.45 -7.12
C THR A 182 -18.66 2.62 -6.21
N GLU A 183 -18.91 2.50 -4.90
CA GLU A 183 -18.55 3.54 -3.93
C GLU A 183 -17.05 3.77 -3.88
N LEU A 184 -16.24 2.70 -3.77
CA LEU A 184 -14.79 2.86 -3.68
C LEU A 184 -14.18 3.34 -5.00
N ARG A 185 -14.79 3.00 -6.14
CA ARG A 185 -14.41 3.55 -7.46
C ARG A 185 -14.54 5.08 -7.51
N GLN A 186 -15.51 5.65 -6.80
CA GLN A 186 -15.72 7.10 -6.80
C GLN A 186 -14.51 7.86 -6.26
N THR A 187 -13.79 7.29 -5.29
CA THR A 187 -12.53 7.87 -4.78
C THR A 187 -11.54 8.11 -5.90
N TYR A 188 -11.36 7.14 -6.80
CA TYR A 188 -10.44 7.26 -7.93
C TYR A 188 -10.94 8.21 -9.01
N ARG A 189 -12.26 8.24 -9.25
CA ARG A 189 -12.87 9.18 -10.20
C ARG A 189 -12.60 10.64 -9.81
N THR A 190 -12.56 10.94 -8.51
CA THR A 190 -12.33 12.30 -8.00
C THR A 190 -10.85 12.61 -7.76
N ALA A 191 -10.02 11.59 -7.45
CA ALA A 191 -8.62 11.78 -7.10
C ALA A 191 -7.66 11.89 -8.30
N VAL A 192 -8.03 11.33 -9.45
CA VAL A 192 -7.21 11.38 -10.68
C VAL A 192 -7.51 12.65 -11.46
N ASN A 193 -6.47 13.42 -11.78
CA ASN A 193 -6.60 14.63 -12.58
C ASN A 193 -6.78 14.29 -14.07
N GLU A 194 -7.36 15.22 -14.84
CA GLU A 194 -7.68 15.01 -16.26
C GLU A 194 -6.44 14.62 -17.10
N ASN A 195 -5.30 15.26 -16.84
CA ASN A 195 -4.04 15.00 -17.54
C ASN A 195 -3.38 13.66 -17.15
N GLU A 196 -3.83 13.00 -16.09
CA GLU A 196 -3.23 11.77 -15.56
C GLU A 196 -3.85 10.50 -16.17
N TRP A 197 -5.03 10.58 -16.80
CA TRP A 197 -5.71 9.41 -17.38
C TRP A 197 -4.89 8.70 -18.47
N LEU A 198 -4.21 9.47 -19.33
CA LEU A 198 -3.33 8.91 -20.36
C LEU A 198 -2.09 8.23 -19.76
N LEU A 199 -1.56 8.76 -18.65
CA LEU A 199 -0.42 8.16 -17.95
C LEU A 199 -0.81 6.80 -17.37
N LEU A 200 -1.99 6.72 -16.74
CA LEU A 200 -2.54 5.45 -16.26
C LEU A 200 -2.77 4.46 -17.40
N ALA A 201 -3.31 4.93 -18.54
CA ALA A 201 -3.53 4.07 -19.70
C ALA A 201 -2.22 3.47 -20.21
N GLN A 202 -1.15 4.27 -20.26
CA GLN A 202 0.18 3.79 -20.64
C GLN A 202 0.68 2.71 -19.68
N VAL A 203 0.59 2.92 -18.35
CA VAL A 203 0.98 1.91 -17.35
C VAL A 203 0.19 0.61 -17.53
N ALA A 204 -1.12 0.71 -17.73
CA ALA A 204 -1.98 -0.46 -17.95
C ALA A 204 -1.58 -1.27 -19.20
N LYS A 205 -1.07 -0.60 -20.25
CA LYS A 205 -0.62 -1.22 -21.50
C LYS A 205 0.78 -1.81 -21.38
N THR A 206 1.73 -1.05 -20.83
CA THR A 206 3.15 -1.43 -20.77
C THR A 206 3.49 -2.30 -19.58
N LYS A 207 2.64 -2.31 -18.54
CA LYS A 207 2.89 -2.90 -17.22
C LYS A 207 4.14 -2.36 -16.53
N GLN A 208 4.53 -1.14 -16.91
CA GLN A 208 5.72 -0.46 -16.41
C GLN A 208 5.37 0.95 -15.94
N MET A 209 6.05 1.40 -14.89
CA MET A 209 5.97 2.76 -14.39
C MET A 209 7.26 3.53 -14.73
N PRO A 210 7.23 4.50 -15.66
CA PRO A 210 8.36 5.40 -15.90
C PRO A 210 8.76 6.17 -14.64
N ASN A 211 10.05 6.44 -14.48
CA ASN A 211 10.59 7.15 -13.31
C ASN A 211 10.39 8.67 -13.39
N HIS A 212 9.14 9.14 -13.41
CA HIS A 212 8.76 10.55 -13.52
C HIS A 212 7.79 10.97 -12.39
N ASP A 213 7.80 12.24 -12.01
CA ASP A 213 7.06 12.75 -10.83
C ASP A 213 5.57 12.47 -10.89
N ASP A 214 4.96 12.63 -12.07
CA ASP A 214 3.53 12.37 -12.26
C ASP A 214 3.17 10.90 -11.95
N TYR A 215 4.01 9.94 -12.33
CA TYR A 215 3.77 8.52 -12.01
C TYR A 215 4.05 8.23 -10.53
N ARG A 216 5.07 8.85 -9.93
CA ARG A 216 5.34 8.75 -8.48
C ARG A 216 4.17 9.26 -7.66
N LYS A 217 3.52 10.35 -8.09
CA LYS A 217 2.29 10.86 -7.47
C LYS A 217 1.14 9.86 -7.59
N LEU A 218 0.96 9.24 -8.76
CA LEU A 218 -0.07 8.22 -8.98
C LEU A 218 0.19 6.93 -8.17
N LEU A 219 1.46 6.56 -7.96
CA LEU A 219 1.86 5.49 -7.04
C LEU A 219 1.54 5.85 -5.58
N PHE A 220 1.91 7.06 -5.14
CA PHE A 220 1.63 7.56 -3.79
C PHE A 220 0.12 7.58 -3.48
N ASN A 221 -0.69 8.01 -4.45
CA ASN A 221 -2.15 8.03 -4.36
C ASN A 221 -2.81 6.68 -4.66
N ARG A 222 -2.02 5.60 -4.82
CA ARG A 222 -2.49 4.21 -5.03
C ARG A 222 -3.35 4.05 -6.28
N CYS A 223 -3.16 4.91 -7.28
CA CYS A 223 -3.72 4.76 -8.61
C CYS A 223 -2.91 3.75 -9.43
N ILE A 224 -1.60 3.67 -9.17
CA ILE A 224 -0.70 2.63 -9.64
C ILE A 224 -0.35 1.72 -8.47
N LEU A 225 -0.28 0.43 -8.72
CA LEU A 225 0.14 -0.62 -7.78
C LEU A 225 1.40 -1.28 -8.30
N GLU A 226 2.35 -1.55 -7.40
CA GLU A 226 3.53 -2.36 -7.69
C GLU A 226 3.35 -3.80 -7.23
N TYR A 227 3.77 -4.72 -8.08
CA TYR A 227 3.83 -6.15 -7.83
C TYR A 227 5.25 -6.66 -8.13
N ARG A 228 5.59 -7.84 -7.58
CA ARG A 228 6.85 -8.51 -7.85
C ARG A 228 6.62 -10.00 -8.00
N TYR A 229 7.36 -10.64 -8.90
CA TYR A 229 7.43 -12.10 -9.01
C TYR A 229 8.88 -12.54 -9.24
N LEU A 230 9.17 -13.82 -9.03
CA LEU A 230 10.45 -14.42 -9.40
C LEU A 230 10.31 -15.02 -10.80
N ASP A 231 11.23 -14.69 -11.70
CA ASP A 231 11.31 -15.37 -12.99
C ASP A 231 11.98 -16.76 -12.86
N ASP A 232 12.11 -17.45 -13.99
CA ASP A 232 12.69 -18.80 -14.05
C ASP A 232 14.16 -18.86 -13.61
N ASN A 233 14.87 -17.72 -13.61
CA ASN A 233 16.25 -17.60 -13.12
C ASN A 233 16.31 -17.21 -11.63
N GLY A 234 15.16 -16.97 -10.99
CA GLY A 234 15.07 -16.51 -9.61
C GLY A 234 15.33 -15.01 -9.45
N GLU A 235 15.31 -14.22 -10.53
CA GLU A 235 15.41 -12.78 -10.44
C GLU A 235 14.06 -12.16 -10.05
N ILE A 236 14.10 -11.12 -9.21
CA ILE A 236 12.90 -10.39 -8.82
C ILE A 236 12.53 -9.44 -9.96
N GLN A 237 11.40 -9.70 -10.59
CA GLN A 237 10.83 -8.87 -11.65
C GLN A 237 9.72 -7.97 -11.08
N PRO A 238 9.95 -6.64 -10.95
CA PRO A 238 8.90 -5.70 -10.61
C PRO A 238 8.01 -5.44 -11.83
N TRP A 239 6.73 -5.25 -11.58
CA TRP A 239 5.80 -4.75 -12.60
C TRP A 239 4.70 -3.91 -11.96
N HIS A 240 4.04 -3.10 -12.78
CA HIS A 240 3.06 -2.14 -12.32
C HIS A 240 1.74 -2.32 -13.05
N ASP A 241 0.66 -2.03 -12.36
CA ASP A 241 -0.65 -1.91 -12.99
C ASP A 241 -1.48 -0.80 -12.35
N VAL A 242 -2.49 -0.37 -13.07
CA VAL A 242 -3.49 0.55 -12.55
C VAL A 242 -4.39 -0.19 -11.56
N HIS A 243 -4.79 0.48 -10.48
CA HIS A 243 -5.70 -0.10 -9.50
C HIS A 243 -6.99 -0.62 -10.18
N PRO A 244 -7.43 -1.89 -9.97
CA PRO A 244 -8.53 -2.49 -10.74
C PRO A 244 -9.85 -1.72 -10.75
N LEU A 245 -10.18 -1.01 -9.68
CA LEU A 245 -11.35 -0.11 -9.64
C LEU A 245 -11.38 0.94 -10.77
N ILE A 246 -10.22 1.41 -11.22
CA ILE A 246 -10.08 2.42 -12.28
C ILE A 246 -10.49 1.87 -13.65
N TYR A 247 -10.32 0.57 -13.92
CA TYR A 247 -10.77 -0.06 -15.18
C TYR A 247 -12.27 0.09 -15.43
N GLY A 248 -13.06 0.28 -14.37
CA GLY A 248 -14.49 0.55 -14.46
C GLY A 248 -14.87 2.02 -14.63
N ILE A 249 -13.92 2.92 -14.89
CA ILE A 249 -14.16 4.36 -15.08
C ILE A 249 -14.15 4.69 -16.59
N GLU A 250 -15.21 5.35 -17.06
CA GLU A 250 -15.40 5.67 -18.49
C GLU A 250 -14.28 6.53 -19.09
N THR A 251 -13.80 7.54 -18.37
CA THR A 251 -12.69 8.39 -18.81
C THR A 251 -11.40 7.59 -19.00
N PHE A 252 -11.10 6.65 -18.11
CA PHE A 252 -9.98 5.74 -18.27
C PHE A 252 -10.16 4.78 -19.45
N GLN A 253 -11.36 4.24 -19.66
CA GLN A 253 -11.66 3.41 -20.83
C GLN A 253 -11.50 4.18 -22.14
N ALA A 254 -11.86 5.47 -22.17
CA ALA A 254 -11.62 6.35 -23.31
C ALA A 254 -10.12 6.57 -23.53
N ALA A 255 -9.35 6.83 -22.48
CA ALA A 255 -7.89 6.97 -22.55
C ALA A 255 -7.19 5.70 -23.07
N LEU A 256 -7.62 4.51 -22.63
CA LEU A 256 -7.11 3.24 -23.15
C LEU A 256 -7.33 3.08 -24.66
N LYS A 257 -8.51 3.47 -25.16
CA LYS A 257 -8.83 3.41 -26.59
C LYS A 257 -7.98 4.37 -27.44
N GLN A 258 -7.54 5.49 -26.88
CA GLN A 258 -6.69 6.45 -27.62
C GLN A 258 -5.28 5.93 -27.87
N ILE A 259 -4.79 5.02 -27.03
CA ILE A 259 -3.43 4.46 -27.12
C ILE A 259 -3.40 3.02 -27.64
N THR A 260 -4.56 2.45 -27.98
CA THR A 260 -4.69 1.11 -28.56
C THR A 260 -4.60 1.21 -30.07
#